data_AF-A0A377E8Q7-F1
#
_entry.id   AF-A0A377E8Q7-F1
#
_cell.length_a   1.000
_cell.length_b   1.000
_cell.length_c   1.000
_cell.angle_alpha   90.00
_cell.angle_beta   90.00
_cell.angle_gamma   90.00
#
_symmetry.space_group_name_H-M   'P 1'
#
loop_
_entity.id
_entity.type
_entity.pdbx_description
1 polymer ?
#
loop_
_entity_poly.entity_id
_entity_poly.type
_entity_poly.pdbx_seq_one_letter_code
_entity_poly.pdbx_strand_id
1 'polypeptide(L)'
;MGAIYKGLQFKTALEARWAAFFDLAGWEWHVNPACVGDWSPDFWVSFPCDHSECHRHTLLIAVLSIDNIKGFDYHPSLKHAFSIEEDPQRIHKFVEAGAAFGSNPDVTTWQSAHGSGGGTHNVPFFVPDASELWRRTENLVLRQSV
;
A
#
# COMPACT_ATOMS: atom_id res chain seq x y z
N MET A 1 18.50 -2.81 -4.78
CA MET A 1 19.20 -3.59 -3.74
C MET A 1 18.14 -4.03 -2.73
N GLY A 2 18.12 -5.31 -2.38
CA GLY A 2 17.13 -5.88 -1.46
C GLY A 2 17.39 -5.50 -0.01
N ALA A 3 16.44 -5.82 0.86
CA ALA A 3 16.57 -5.60 2.29
C ALA A 3 15.80 -6.65 3.09
N ILE A 4 16.13 -6.76 4.38
CA ILE A 4 15.47 -7.66 5.31
C ILE A 4 14.70 -6.84 6.35
N TYR A 5 13.45 -7.24 6.59
CA TYR A 5 12.64 -6.71 7.68
C TYR A 5 11.84 -7.85 8.34
N LYS A 6 11.90 -7.95 9.67
CA LYS A 6 11.29 -9.04 10.47
C LYS A 6 11.56 -10.46 9.93
N GLY A 7 12.77 -10.70 9.42
CA GLY A 7 13.18 -12.00 8.88
C GLY A 7 12.66 -12.31 7.47
N LEU A 8 11.87 -11.41 6.86
CA LEU A 8 11.43 -11.50 5.47
C LEU A 8 12.41 -10.76 4.56
N GLN A 9 12.72 -11.37 3.41
CA GLN A 9 13.56 -10.78 2.38
C GLN A 9 12.69 -10.10 1.31
N PHE A 10 12.95 -8.81 1.08
CA PHE A 10 12.22 -7.99 0.11
C PHE A 10 13.09 -7.75 -1.13
N LYS A 11 12.42 -7.55 -2.29
CA LYS A 11 13.10 -7.32 -3.57
C LYS A 11 13.82 -5.97 -3.54
N THR A 12 13.22 -5.00 -2.85
CA THR A 12 13.76 -3.65 -2.69
C THR A 12 13.78 -3.22 -1.24
N ALA A 13 14.71 -2.32 -0.91
CA ALA A 13 14.71 -1.64 0.39
C ALA A 13 13.47 -0.77 0.61
N LEU A 14 12.82 -0.30 -0.47
CA LEU A 14 11.61 0.50 -0.39
C LEU A 14 10.40 -0.34 0.04
N GLU A 15 10.22 -1.55 -0.50
CA GLU A 15 9.21 -2.50 -0.02
C GLU A 15 9.40 -2.81 1.47
N ALA A 16 10.64 -3.10 1.90
CA ALA A 16 10.93 -3.38 3.30
C ALA A 16 10.61 -2.18 4.22
N ARG A 17 10.84 -0.93 3.75
CA ARG A 17 10.44 0.28 4.49
C ARG A 17 8.93 0.41 4.59
N TRP A 18 8.20 0.13 3.52
CA TRP A 18 6.74 0.13 3.55
C TRP A 18 6.18 -0.92 4.50
N ALA A 19 6.71 -2.13 4.50
CA ALA A 19 6.37 -3.15 5.50
C ALA A 19 6.59 -2.64 6.94
N ALA A 20 7.75 -2.01 7.20
CA ALA A 20 8.04 -1.40 8.50
C ALA A 20 7.10 -0.24 8.85
N PHE A 21 6.70 0.55 7.86
CA PHE A 21 5.73 1.63 8.04
C PHE A 21 4.36 1.09 8.43
N PHE A 22 3.87 0.05 7.73
CA PHE A 22 2.58 -0.57 8.03
C PHE A 22 2.53 -1.06 9.48
N ASP A 23 3.59 -1.71 9.96
CA ASP A 23 3.70 -2.13 11.35
C ASP A 23 3.66 -0.94 12.34
N LEU A 24 4.36 0.17 12.03
CA LEU A 24 4.33 1.37 12.88
C LEU A 24 2.97 2.07 12.88
N ALA A 25 2.27 2.04 11.74
CA ALA A 25 0.93 2.62 11.58
C ALA A 25 -0.19 1.70 12.13
N GLY A 26 0.14 0.50 12.61
CA GLY A 26 -0.84 -0.48 13.09
C GLY A 26 -1.67 -1.12 11.97
N TRP A 27 -1.17 -1.12 10.74
CA TRP A 27 -1.81 -1.71 9.57
C TRP A 27 -1.39 -3.18 9.43
N GLU A 28 -2.35 -4.05 9.15
CA GLU A 28 -2.09 -5.44 8.81
C GLU A 28 -1.59 -5.52 7.36
N TRP A 29 -0.60 -6.35 7.09
CA TRP A 29 -0.05 -6.49 5.74
C TRP A 29 0.41 -7.92 5.44
N HIS A 30 0.30 -8.31 4.17
CA HIS A 30 0.83 -9.56 3.62
C HIS A 30 1.55 -9.27 2.31
N VAL A 31 2.65 -9.98 2.05
CA VAL A 31 3.44 -9.85 0.80
C VAL A 31 2.97 -10.83 -0.26
N ASN A 32 3.23 -10.50 -1.52
CA ASN A 32 2.97 -11.35 -2.68
C ASN A 32 1.52 -11.90 -2.73
N PRO A 33 0.50 -11.03 -2.66
CA PRO A 33 -0.87 -11.45 -2.91
C PRO A 33 -1.03 -12.01 -4.34
N ALA A 34 -2.17 -12.67 -4.59
CA ALA A 34 -2.51 -13.14 -5.92
C ALA A 34 -2.53 -11.98 -6.95
N CYS A 35 -2.19 -12.30 -8.20
CA CYS A 35 -2.19 -11.33 -9.28
C CYS A 35 -3.61 -10.92 -9.67
N VAL A 36 -3.74 -9.69 -10.16
CA VAL A 36 -4.97 -9.11 -10.69
C VAL A 36 -4.72 -8.77 -12.16
N GLY A 37 -5.36 -9.45 -13.09
CA GLY A 37 -5.17 -9.20 -14.53
C GLY A 37 -3.68 -9.20 -14.95
N ASP A 38 -3.21 -8.05 -15.45
CA ASP A 38 -1.82 -7.79 -15.88
C ASP A 38 -0.90 -7.28 -14.76
N TRP A 39 -1.38 -7.23 -13.52
CA TRP A 39 -0.71 -6.66 -12.37
C TRP A 39 -0.42 -7.69 -11.28
N SER A 40 0.82 -7.69 -10.77
CA SER A 40 1.21 -8.41 -9.55
C SER A 40 1.41 -7.40 -8.42
N PRO A 41 0.50 -7.32 -7.44
CA PRO A 41 0.66 -6.41 -6.31
C PRO A 41 1.79 -6.85 -5.37
N ASP A 42 2.45 -5.89 -4.72
CA ASP A 42 3.53 -6.16 -3.77
C ASP A 42 2.97 -6.49 -2.37
N PHE A 43 1.91 -5.79 -1.97
CA PHE A 43 1.26 -5.99 -0.67
C PHE A 43 -0.24 -6.07 -0.79
N TRP A 44 -0.84 -6.89 0.09
CA TRP A 44 -2.19 -6.68 0.57
C TRP A 44 -2.11 -5.98 1.92
N VAL A 45 -2.93 -4.96 2.16
CA VAL A 45 -2.92 -4.19 3.40
C VAL A 45 -4.33 -3.95 3.91
N SER A 46 -4.53 -4.03 5.23
CA SER A 46 -5.80 -3.69 5.88
C SER A 46 -5.60 -2.84 7.13
N PHE A 47 -6.43 -1.82 7.28
CA PHE A 47 -6.35 -0.87 8.38
C PHE A 47 -7.74 -0.44 8.86
N PRO A 48 -7.89 -0.06 10.14
CA PRO A 48 -9.17 0.38 10.67
C PRO A 48 -9.61 1.74 10.10
N CYS A 49 -10.93 1.94 9.99
CA CYS A 49 -11.58 3.22 9.76
C CYS A 49 -12.58 3.45 10.91
N ASP A 50 -12.63 4.66 11.45
CA ASP A 50 -13.50 5.01 12.59
C ASP A 50 -14.92 5.43 12.17
N HIS A 51 -15.21 5.49 10.87
CA HIS A 51 -16.54 5.82 10.38
C HIS A 51 -17.50 4.64 10.58
N SER A 52 -18.75 4.94 10.93
CA SER A 52 -19.79 3.90 11.05
C SER A 52 -20.03 3.15 9.73
N GLU A 53 -19.72 3.79 8.61
CA GLU A 53 -19.90 3.30 7.25
C GLU A 53 -18.70 2.50 6.74
N CYS A 54 -17.49 2.76 7.27
CA CYS A 54 -16.29 1.98 7.00
C CYS A 54 -15.63 1.56 8.31
N HIS A 55 -15.67 0.29 8.67
CA HIS A 55 -14.96 -0.18 9.88
C HIS A 55 -13.50 -0.48 9.58
N ARG A 56 -13.20 -0.85 8.34
CA ARG A 56 -11.86 -1.20 7.86
C ARG A 56 -11.77 -0.92 6.38
N HIS A 57 -10.55 -0.64 5.94
CA HIS A 57 -10.20 -0.59 4.54
C HIS A 57 -9.26 -1.74 4.18
N THR A 58 -9.27 -2.12 2.90
CA THR A 58 -8.35 -3.13 2.36
C THR A 58 -7.87 -2.74 0.97
N LEU A 59 -6.56 -2.81 0.76
CA LEU A 59 -5.90 -2.37 -0.46
C LEU A 59 -4.98 -3.47 -1.00
N LEU A 60 -4.86 -3.52 -2.33
CA LEU A 60 -3.70 -4.10 -3.00
C LEU A 60 -2.77 -2.96 -3.39
N ILE A 61 -1.47 -3.10 -3.10
CA ILE A 61 -0.51 -2.01 -3.22
C ILE A 61 0.59 -2.40 -4.22
N ALA A 62 0.90 -1.48 -5.13
CA ALA A 62 2.13 -1.48 -5.91
C ALA A 62 3.13 -0.50 -5.29
N VAL A 63 4.36 -0.95 -5.05
CA VAL A 63 5.44 -0.11 -4.54
C VAL A 63 6.40 0.22 -5.68
N LEU A 64 6.56 1.51 -5.98
CA LEU A 64 7.40 1.99 -7.07
C LEU A 64 8.34 3.07 -6.55
N SER A 65 9.58 3.07 -7.04
CA SER A 65 10.59 4.09 -6.72
C SER A 65 10.30 5.39 -7.46
N ILE A 66 9.19 6.04 -7.10
CA ILE A 66 8.66 7.23 -7.75
C ILE A 66 8.48 8.31 -6.68
N ASP A 67 8.97 9.51 -6.97
CA ASP A 67 8.95 10.66 -6.04
C ASP A 67 7.83 11.67 -6.37
N ASN A 68 7.00 11.39 -7.39
CA ASN A 68 5.89 12.25 -7.79
C ASN A 68 4.66 11.43 -8.21
N ILE A 69 3.48 11.83 -7.73
CA ILE A 69 2.22 11.12 -7.98
C ILE A 69 1.90 10.89 -9.46
N LYS A 70 2.31 11.81 -10.35
CA LYS A 70 2.10 11.69 -11.80
C LYS A 70 2.86 10.53 -12.43
N GLY A 71 3.88 10.02 -11.75
CA GLY A 71 4.58 8.82 -12.18
C GLY A 71 3.69 7.57 -12.17
N PHE A 72 2.52 7.62 -11.52
CA PHE A 72 1.56 6.52 -11.45
C PHE A 72 0.48 6.54 -12.54
N ASP A 73 0.36 7.60 -13.35
CA ASP A 73 -0.81 7.86 -14.21
C ASP A 73 -1.25 6.67 -15.10
N TYR A 74 -0.33 5.76 -15.43
CA TYR A 74 -0.59 4.59 -16.27
C TYR A 74 -0.33 3.26 -15.57
N HIS A 75 -0.07 3.27 -14.26
CA HIS A 75 0.20 2.05 -13.53
C HIS A 75 -1.10 1.24 -13.36
N PRO A 76 -1.10 -0.07 -13.66
CA PRO A 76 -2.31 -0.92 -13.59
C PRO A 76 -3.04 -0.88 -12.25
N SER A 77 -2.32 -0.69 -11.14
CA SER A 77 -2.94 -0.58 -9.80
C SER A 77 -4.04 0.47 -9.72
N LEU A 78 -3.94 1.57 -10.47
CA LEU A 78 -4.92 2.66 -10.44
C LEU A 78 -6.16 2.41 -11.31
N LYS A 79 -6.19 1.34 -12.11
CA LYS A 79 -7.39 0.91 -12.83
C LYS A 79 -8.45 0.34 -11.90
N HIS A 80 -8.04 -0.16 -10.73
CA HIS A 80 -8.90 -0.84 -9.78
C HIS A 80 -9.41 0.12 -8.69
N ALA A 81 -10.09 1.18 -9.11
CA ALA A 81 -10.75 2.12 -8.21
C ALA A 81 -12.08 1.52 -7.70
N PHE A 82 -12.34 1.64 -6.40
CA PHE A 82 -13.58 1.19 -5.73
C PHE A 82 -13.90 -0.32 -5.73
N SER A 83 -13.22 -1.14 -6.55
CA SER A 83 -13.21 -2.61 -6.41
C SER A 83 -12.14 -3.27 -7.29
N ILE A 84 -11.87 -4.56 -7.06
CA ILE A 84 -11.06 -5.40 -7.93
C ILE A 84 -11.97 -6.26 -8.83
N GLU A 85 -12.22 -5.81 -10.06
CA GLU A 85 -13.10 -6.52 -11.00
C GLU A 85 -12.41 -7.63 -11.80
N GLU A 86 -11.10 -7.49 -12.06
CA GLU A 86 -10.29 -8.45 -12.83
C GLU A 86 -9.83 -9.66 -12.00
N ASP A 87 -10.80 -10.27 -11.32
CA ASP A 87 -10.59 -11.38 -10.39
C ASP A 87 -11.69 -12.45 -10.57
N PRO A 88 -11.60 -13.28 -11.63
CA PRO A 88 -12.63 -14.27 -11.95
C PRO A 88 -12.80 -15.34 -10.86
N GLN A 89 -11.78 -15.56 -10.04
CA GLN A 89 -11.81 -16.49 -8.91
C GLN A 89 -12.32 -15.86 -7.62
N ARG A 90 -12.57 -14.54 -7.62
CA ARG A 90 -13.08 -13.77 -6.47
C ARG A 90 -12.19 -13.87 -5.23
N ILE A 91 -10.87 -14.02 -5.42
CA ILE A 91 -9.86 -14.05 -4.36
C ILE A 91 -9.81 -12.71 -3.61
N HIS A 92 -9.97 -11.60 -4.32
CA HIS A 92 -9.90 -10.22 -3.87
C HIS A 92 -11.28 -9.58 -3.67
N LYS A 93 -12.36 -10.37 -3.56
CA LYS A 93 -13.74 -9.87 -3.44
C LYS A 93 -14.01 -8.90 -2.28
N PHE A 94 -13.11 -8.83 -1.30
CA PHE A 94 -13.19 -7.92 -0.16
C PHE A 94 -12.19 -6.76 -0.23
N VAL A 95 -11.31 -6.74 -1.24
CA VAL A 95 -10.38 -5.64 -1.49
C VAL A 95 -11.14 -4.48 -2.12
N GLU A 96 -10.95 -3.29 -1.57
CA GLU A 96 -11.69 -2.10 -1.98
C GLU A 96 -11.03 -1.35 -3.12
N ALA A 97 -9.70 -1.39 -3.21
CA ALA A 97 -9.00 -0.70 -4.29
C ALA A 97 -7.59 -1.24 -4.52
N GLY A 98 -7.10 -1.01 -5.73
CA GLY A 98 -5.68 -0.96 -6.02
C GLY A 98 -5.11 0.42 -5.65
N ALA A 99 -3.87 0.42 -5.16
CA ALA A 99 -3.17 1.60 -4.69
C ALA A 99 -1.73 1.65 -5.22
N ALA A 100 -1.20 2.86 -5.40
CA ALA A 100 0.18 3.08 -5.80
C ALA A 100 0.94 3.83 -4.70
N PHE A 101 2.07 3.26 -4.28
CA PHE A 101 2.89 3.73 -3.19
C PHE A 101 4.30 4.05 -3.69
N GLY A 102 4.73 5.28 -3.46
CA GLY A 102 5.99 5.84 -3.95
C GLY A 102 7.12 5.74 -2.94
N SER A 103 8.09 6.63 -3.09
CA SER A 103 9.28 6.69 -2.24
C SER A 103 9.02 7.20 -0.81
N ASN A 104 7.81 7.72 -0.52
CA ASN A 104 7.42 8.24 0.79
C ASN A 104 5.88 8.35 0.92
N PRO A 105 5.33 8.59 2.13
CA PRO A 105 3.89 8.70 2.36
C PRO A 105 3.14 9.75 1.55
N ASP A 106 3.75 10.88 1.23
CA ASP A 106 3.12 11.95 0.45
C ASP A 106 2.96 11.56 -1.03
N VAL A 107 3.70 10.54 -1.48
CA VAL A 107 3.63 10.00 -2.83
C VAL A 107 2.85 8.69 -2.82
N THR A 108 1.63 8.73 -2.32
CA THR A 108 0.71 7.59 -2.30
C THR A 108 -0.65 8.01 -2.84
N THR A 109 -1.33 7.11 -3.56
CA THR A 109 -2.65 7.40 -4.11
C THR A 109 -3.47 6.13 -4.32
N TRP A 110 -4.77 6.22 -4.06
CA TRP A 110 -5.79 5.27 -4.45
C TRP A 110 -7.16 5.93 -4.46
N GLN A 111 -8.15 5.26 -5.05
CA GLN A 111 -9.54 5.72 -5.03
C GLN A 111 -10.43 4.64 -4.41
N SER A 112 -11.13 5.00 -3.33
CA SER A 112 -12.04 4.09 -2.64
C SER A 112 -13.21 4.84 -2.00
N ALA A 113 -14.25 4.07 -1.64
CA ALA A 113 -15.31 4.55 -0.77
C ALA A 113 -14.73 4.84 0.63
N HIS A 114 -15.23 5.89 1.28
CA HIS A 114 -14.84 6.26 2.63
C HIS A 114 -15.94 7.14 3.25
N GLY A 115 -16.46 6.74 4.41
CA GLY A 115 -17.63 7.37 5.02
C GLY A 115 -18.88 7.26 4.12
N SER A 116 -19.66 8.33 4.01
CA SER A 116 -20.85 8.39 3.14
C SER A 116 -20.53 8.69 1.67
N GLY A 117 -19.26 8.70 1.28
CA GLY A 117 -18.80 9.11 -0.05
C GLY A 117 -17.63 8.28 -0.56
N GLY A 118 -16.89 8.87 -1.49
CA GLY A 118 -15.71 8.28 -2.07
C GLY A 118 -14.78 9.36 -2.61
N GLY A 119 -13.53 9.01 -2.86
CA GLY A 119 -12.56 9.98 -3.34
C GLY A 119 -11.17 9.39 -3.51
N THR A 120 -10.25 10.27 -3.89
CA THR A 120 -8.83 9.97 -3.91
C THR A 120 -8.26 10.16 -2.51
N HIS A 121 -7.56 9.16 -2.02
CA HIS A 121 -6.93 9.18 -0.70
C HIS A 121 -5.44 8.90 -0.77
N ASN A 122 -4.75 9.20 0.32
CA ASN A 122 -3.33 8.97 0.50
C ASN A 122 -3.02 8.58 1.95
N VAL A 123 -1.79 8.14 2.22
CA VAL A 123 -1.38 7.71 3.56
C VAL A 123 -1.50 8.82 4.61
N PRO A 124 -1.07 10.08 4.39
CA PRO A 124 -1.21 11.15 5.37
C PRO A 124 -2.65 11.45 5.81
N PHE A 125 -3.64 11.16 4.96
CA PHE A 125 -5.06 11.29 5.34
C PHE A 125 -5.45 10.30 6.44
N PHE A 126 -4.94 9.07 6.41
CA PHE A 126 -5.26 8.02 7.38
C PHE A 126 -4.25 7.93 8.54
N VAL A 127 -3.04 8.45 8.35
CA VAL A 127 -1.96 8.40 9.33
C VAL A 127 -1.42 9.83 9.50
N PRO A 128 -1.98 10.63 10.43
CA PRO A 128 -1.63 12.05 10.58
C PRO A 128 -0.14 12.31 10.85
N ASP A 129 0.57 11.35 11.46
CA ASP A 129 2.00 11.40 11.78
C ASP A 129 2.87 10.61 10.79
N ALA A 130 2.38 10.35 9.57
CA ALA A 130 3.03 9.50 8.57
C ALA A 130 4.51 9.86 8.31
N SER A 131 4.85 11.14 8.19
CA SER A 131 6.23 11.57 7.93
C SER A 131 7.19 11.16 9.06
N GLU A 132 6.73 11.21 10.32
CA GLU A 132 7.55 10.83 11.47
C GLU A 132 7.70 9.30 11.56
N LEU A 133 6.61 8.55 11.35
CA LEU A 133 6.68 7.09 11.26
C LEU A 133 7.61 6.64 10.13
N TRP A 134 7.53 7.29 8.96
CA TRP A 134 8.38 7.00 7.82
C TRP A 134 9.87 7.20 8.11
N ARG A 135 10.24 8.28 8.82
CA ARG A 135 11.62 8.51 9.27
C ARG A 135 12.10 7.38 10.19
N ARG A 136 11.25 6.91 11.10
CA ARG A 136 11.59 5.83 12.03
C ARG A 136 11.88 4.51 11.31
N THR A 137 11.26 4.25 10.14
CA THR A 137 11.51 3.02 9.36
C THR A 137 12.97 2.84 8.93
N GLU A 138 13.75 3.91 8.77
CA GLU A 138 15.13 3.82 8.26
C GLU A 138 16.02 2.97 9.15
N ASN A 139 15.76 3.02 10.46
CA ASN A 139 16.51 2.26 11.46
C ASN A 139 15.98 0.83 11.65
N LEU A 140 14.88 0.47 11.00
CA LEU A 140 14.24 -0.85 11.14
C LEU A 140 14.59 -1.82 10.01
N VAL A 141 15.09 -1.30 8.88
CA VAL A 141 15.34 -2.09 7.67
C VAL A 141 16.83 -2.39 7.53
N LEU A 142 17.17 -3.68 7.46
CA LEU A 142 18.54 -4.12 7.24
C LEU A 142 18.82 -4.19 5.73
N ARG A 143 19.54 -3.19 5.22
CA ARG A 143 19.99 -3.19 3.81
C ARG A 143 21.08 -4.24 3.62
N GLN A 144 20.95 -5.05 2.57
CA GLN A 144 22.00 -5.98 2.20
C GLN A 144 23.11 -5.19 1.49
N SER A 145 24.34 -5.26 1.98
CA SER A 145 25.51 -4.76 1.26
C SER A 145 25.90 -5.75 0.16
N VAL A 146 26.38 -5.22 -0.98
CA VAL A 146 26.99 -6.02 -2.06
C VAL A 146 28.33 -6.56 -1.61
#